data_AF-A0AA35SST8-F1
#
_entry.id   AF-A0AA35SST8-F1
#
_cell.length_a   1.000
_cell.length_b   1.000
_cell.length_c   1.000
_cell.angle_alpha   90.00
_cell.angle_beta   90.00
_cell.angle_gamma   90.00
#
_symmetry.space_group_name_H-M   'P 1'
#
loop_
_entity.id
_entity.type
_entity.pdbx_description
1 polymer ?
#
loop_
_entity_poly.entity_id
_entity_poly.type
_entity_poly.pdbx_seq_one_letter_code
_entity_poly.pdbx_strand_id
1 'polypeptide(L)'
;MEYSDVNYAAFDVGAFFCEFAGVHGTLDYSRYPSEIFQKKWIRSYLHECARIKGLSQATVSDAEVDGLYKDANNFAMVAHFIWSLWSLIQSKNSKINFDYLDYGCARYTEFKRRKSIIISQL
;
A
#
# COMPACT_ATOMS: atom_id res chain seq x y z
N MET A 1 17.65 1.53 -5.70
CA MET A 1 16.23 1.91 -5.64
C MET A 1 16.17 3.35 -5.15
N GLU A 2 15.40 4.22 -5.81
CA GLU A 2 15.39 5.68 -5.55
C GLU A 2 14.69 6.06 -4.23
N TYR A 3 13.69 5.29 -3.80
CA TYR A 3 12.86 5.56 -2.60
C TYR A 3 13.04 4.52 -1.49
N SER A 4 14.11 3.73 -1.52
CA SER A 4 14.32 2.69 -0.51
C SER A 4 15.00 3.23 0.73
N ASP A 5 14.41 2.93 1.88
CA ASP A 5 14.93 3.26 3.19
C ASP A 5 14.41 2.26 4.23
N VAL A 6 14.90 2.34 5.47
CA VAL A 6 14.36 1.58 6.61
C VAL A 6 12.96 2.12 6.93
N ASN A 7 11.95 1.26 6.86
CA ASN A 7 10.56 1.61 7.12
C ASN A 7 9.77 0.43 7.71
N TYR A 8 8.52 0.67 8.11
CA TYR A 8 7.59 -0.37 8.50
C TYR A 8 7.31 -1.32 7.33
N ALA A 9 7.48 -2.63 7.52
CA ALA A 9 7.17 -3.62 6.48
C ALA A 9 5.72 -3.52 5.98
N ALA A 10 4.80 -3.19 6.88
CA ALA A 10 3.40 -2.95 6.54
C ALA A 10 3.20 -1.79 5.54
N PHE A 11 4.10 -0.80 5.52
CA PHE A 11 4.07 0.25 4.51
C PHE A 11 4.33 -0.29 3.11
N ASP A 12 5.40 -1.08 2.93
CA ASP A 12 5.71 -1.68 1.63
C ASP A 12 4.59 -2.61 1.15
N VAL A 13 4.02 -3.41 2.07
CA VAL A 13 2.89 -4.29 1.74
C VAL A 13 1.65 -3.47 1.34
N GLY A 14 1.30 -2.44 2.11
CA GLY A 14 0.17 -1.56 1.82
C GLY A 14 0.35 -0.79 0.50
N ALA A 15 1.55 -0.25 0.27
CA ALA A 15 1.90 0.43 -0.97
C ALA A 15 1.83 -0.52 -2.17
N PHE A 16 2.37 -1.74 -2.05
CA PHE A 16 2.27 -2.76 -3.09
C PHE A 16 0.81 -3.05 -3.49
N PHE A 17 -0.11 -3.17 -2.53
CA PHE A 17 -1.52 -3.36 -2.84
C PHE A 17 -2.16 -2.15 -3.53
N CYS A 18 -1.72 -0.92 -3.24
CA CYS A 18 -2.20 0.28 -3.92
C CYS A 18 -1.90 0.25 -5.43
N GLU A 19 -0.79 -0.36 -5.84
CA GLU A 19 -0.36 -0.41 -7.24
C GLU A 19 -1.29 -1.27 -8.13
N PHE A 20 -2.16 -2.10 -7.53
CA PHE A 20 -3.17 -2.85 -8.29
C PHE A 20 -4.18 -1.92 -8.98
N ALA A 21 -4.38 -0.70 -8.48
CA ALA A 21 -5.22 0.31 -9.10
C ALA A 21 -4.62 0.89 -10.40
N GLY A 22 -3.34 0.59 -10.68
CA GLY A 22 -2.59 1.12 -11.81
C GLY A 22 -1.88 2.43 -11.49
N VAL A 23 -1.08 2.89 -12.45
CA VAL A 23 -0.33 4.16 -12.38
C VAL A 23 -0.49 5.04 -13.62
N HIS A 24 -1.11 4.51 -14.68
CA HIS A 24 -1.30 5.21 -15.95
C HIS A 24 -2.79 5.34 -16.26
N GLY A 25 -3.20 6.53 -16.72
CA GLY A 25 -4.60 6.85 -16.95
C GLY A 25 -5.38 6.96 -15.64
N THR A 26 -6.70 6.77 -15.73
CA THR A 26 -7.59 6.80 -14.55
C THR A 26 -7.31 5.61 -13.64
N LEU A 27 -7.01 5.91 -12.37
CA LEU A 27 -6.81 4.89 -11.34
C LEU A 27 -8.12 4.12 -11.09
N ASP A 28 -8.03 2.79 -11.15
CA ASP A 28 -9.17 1.92 -10.90
C ASP A 28 -9.05 1.24 -9.55
N TYR A 29 -9.56 1.91 -8.52
CA TYR A 29 -9.54 1.38 -7.15
C TYR A 29 -10.42 0.14 -6.94
N SER A 30 -11.26 -0.25 -7.90
CA SER A 30 -11.99 -1.52 -7.83
C SER A 30 -11.07 -2.72 -7.96
N ARG A 31 -9.86 -2.53 -8.52
CA ARG A 31 -8.83 -3.56 -8.66
C ARG A 31 -8.01 -3.79 -7.39
N TYR A 32 -8.18 -2.96 -6.35
CA TYR A 32 -7.51 -3.17 -5.08
C TYR A 32 -7.83 -4.59 -4.56
N PRO A 33 -6.82 -5.36 -4.12
CA PRO A 33 -7.02 -6.77 -3.84
C PRO A 33 -8.03 -7.01 -2.72
N SER A 34 -8.84 -8.06 -2.86
CA SER A 34 -9.80 -8.46 -1.82
C SER A 34 -9.09 -8.89 -0.53
N GLU A 35 -9.80 -8.86 0.60
CA GLU A 35 -9.26 -9.33 1.89
C GLU A 35 -8.72 -10.77 1.80
N ILE A 36 -9.45 -11.66 1.13
CA ILE A 36 -9.02 -13.06 0.91
C ILE A 36 -7.67 -13.12 0.19
N PHE A 37 -7.50 -12.32 -0.86
CA PHE A 37 -6.24 -12.26 -1.59
C PHE A 37 -5.12 -11.68 -0.72
N GLN A 38 -5.38 -10.56 -0.04
CA GLN A 38 -4.39 -9.89 0.81
C GLN A 38 -3.89 -10.83 1.90
N LYS A 39 -4.79 -11.48 2.64
CA LYS A 39 -4.42 -12.43 3.71
C LYS A 39 -3.64 -13.64 3.17
N LYS A 40 -4.03 -14.18 2.01
CA LYS A 40 -3.28 -15.26 1.35
C LYS A 40 -1.86 -14.81 0.98
N TRP A 41 -1.72 -13.63 0.37
CA TRP A 41 -0.42 -13.08 0.00
C TRP A 41 0.45 -12.81 1.23
N ILE A 42 -0.13 -12.18 2.27
CA ILE A 42 0.54 -11.87 3.54
C ILE A 42 1.06 -13.14 4.21
N ARG A 43 0.25 -14.21 4.23
CA ARG A 43 0.67 -15.51 4.77
C ARG A 43 1.90 -16.05 4.04
N SER A 44 1.90 -16.02 2.70
CA SER A 44 3.07 -16.40 1.91
C SER A 44 4.29 -15.52 2.18
N TYR A 45 4.09 -14.21 2.30
CA TYR A 45 5.16 -13.25 2.64
C TYR A 45 5.78 -13.55 4.00
N LEU A 46 4.97 -13.78 5.04
CA LEU A 46 5.45 -14.10 6.39
C LEU A 46 6.18 -15.45 6.44
N HIS A 47 5.67 -16.47 5.73
CA HIS A 47 6.36 -17.74 5.60
C HIS A 47 7.75 -17.59 4.96
N GLU A 48 7.86 -16.80 3.89
CA GLU A 48 9.13 -16.56 3.23
C GLU A 48 10.09 -15.76 4.10
N CYS A 49 9.59 -14.75 4.83
CA CYS A 49 10.38 -14.02 5.82
C CYS A 49 10.93 -14.96 6.92
N ALA A 50 10.10 -15.87 7.44
CA ALA A 50 10.53 -16.85 8.43
C ALA A 50 11.59 -17.79 7.85
N ARG A 51 11.41 -18.27 6.61
CA ARG A 51 12.38 -19.11 5.90
C ARG A 51 13.74 -18.44 5.76
N ILE A 52 13.76 -17.18 5.32
CA ILE A 52 15.00 -16.39 5.16
C ILE A 52 15.71 -16.17 6.50
N LYS A 53 14.95 -16.01 7.59
CA LYS A 53 15.48 -15.90 8.95
C LYS A 53 15.93 -17.24 9.57
N GLY A 54 15.86 -18.35 8.83
CA GLY A 54 16.22 -19.67 9.32
C GLY A 54 15.17 -20.32 10.24
N LEU A 55 13.95 -19.76 10.29
CA LEU A 55 12.85 -20.24 11.14
C LEU A 55 11.95 -21.22 10.38
N SER A 56 12.52 -22.19 9.67
CA SER A 56 11.84 -23.04 8.66
C SER A 56 10.65 -23.88 9.15
N GLN A 57 10.37 -23.89 10.46
CA GLN A 57 9.23 -24.57 11.09
C GLN A 57 8.22 -23.60 11.75
N ALA A 58 8.42 -22.28 11.64
CA ALA A 58 7.49 -21.30 12.18
C ALA A 58 6.16 -21.39 11.42
N THR A 59 5.12 -21.83 12.12
CA THR A 59 3.76 -21.78 11.61
C THR A 59 3.28 -20.35 11.72
N VAL A 60 3.04 -19.69 10.59
CA VAL A 60 2.42 -18.35 10.57
C VAL A 60 1.01 -18.48 11.14
N SER A 61 0.71 -17.77 12.22
CA SER A 61 -0.60 -17.76 12.84
C SER A 61 -1.59 -16.87 12.09
N ASP A 62 -2.89 -17.12 12.24
CA ASP A 62 -3.92 -16.22 11.71
C ASP A 62 -3.83 -14.82 12.35
N ALA A 63 -3.44 -14.73 13.62
CA ALA A 63 -3.24 -13.47 14.32
C ALA A 63 -2.14 -12.60 13.70
N GLU A 64 -1.01 -13.20 13.28
CA GLU A 64 0.06 -12.47 12.57
C GLU A 64 -0.41 -11.97 11.21
N VAL A 65 -1.19 -12.79 10.49
CA VAL A 65 -1.76 -12.41 9.19
C VAL A 65 -2.76 -11.27 9.34
N ASP A 66 -3.67 -11.36 10.30
CA ASP A 66 -4.69 -10.35 10.57
C ASP A 66 -4.07 -9.03 11.06
N GLY A 67 -3.03 -9.11 11.90
CA GLY A 67 -2.25 -7.95 12.35
C GLY A 67 -1.61 -7.21 11.18
N LEU A 68 -0.82 -7.91 10.35
CA LEU A 68 -0.19 -7.30 9.18
C LEU A 68 -1.22 -6.83 8.14
N TYR A 69 -2.34 -7.53 7.98
CA TYR A 69 -3.44 -7.09 7.12
C TYR A 69 -4.02 -5.74 7.57
N LYS A 70 -4.29 -5.58 8.87
CA LYS A 70 -4.80 -4.33 9.42
C LYS A 70 -3.79 -3.20 9.24
N ASP A 71 -2.53 -3.44 9.61
CA ASP A 71 -1.47 -2.44 9.49
C ASP A 71 -1.22 -2.05 8.03
N ALA A 72 -1.18 -3.02 7.11
CA ALA A 72 -1.00 -2.75 5.69
C ALA A 72 -2.13 -1.88 5.11
N ASN A 73 -3.38 -2.10 5.52
CA ASN A 73 -4.49 -1.25 5.04
C ASN A 73 -4.47 0.16 5.66
N ASN A 74 -3.99 0.30 6.90
CA ASN A 74 -3.72 1.61 7.50
C ASN A 74 -2.59 2.33 6.74
N PHE A 75 -1.52 1.63 6.40
CA PHE A 75 -0.43 2.24 5.64
C PHE A 75 -0.75 2.45 4.17
N ALA A 76 -1.67 1.69 3.56
CA ALA A 76 -2.18 1.98 2.22
C ALA A 76 -2.81 3.38 2.16
N MET A 77 -3.58 3.77 3.18
CA MET A 77 -4.06 5.15 3.33
C MET A 77 -2.90 6.15 3.37
N VAL A 78 -1.86 5.90 4.19
CA VAL A 78 -0.67 6.76 4.28
C VAL A 78 0.07 6.85 2.95
N ALA A 79 0.20 5.74 2.22
CA ALA A 79 0.84 5.69 0.91
C ALA A 79 0.10 6.58 -0.09
N HIS A 80 -1.24 6.55 -0.14
CA HIS A 80 -2.01 7.47 -1.00
C HIS A 80 -1.73 8.94 -0.67
N PHE A 81 -1.57 9.30 0.60
CA PHE A 81 -1.22 10.66 0.99
C PHE A 81 0.19 11.05 0.52
N ILE A 82 1.20 10.20 0.77
CA ILE A 82 2.59 10.44 0.36
C ILE A 82 2.67 10.59 -1.16
N TRP A 83 2.06 9.68 -1.92
CA TRP A 83 2.09 9.73 -3.39
C TRP A 83 1.31 10.91 -3.96
N SER A 84 0.28 11.39 -3.26
CA SER A 84 -0.40 12.64 -3.63
C SER A 84 0.53 13.85 -3.48
N LEU A 85 1.23 13.97 -2.36
CA LEU A 85 2.19 15.06 -2.13
C LEU A 85 3.36 15.00 -3.12
N TRP A 86 3.92 13.82 -3.33
CA TRP A 86 4.95 13.60 -4.34
C TRP A 86 4.47 14.07 -5.72
N SER A 87 3.27 13.70 -6.12
CA SER A 87 2.73 14.07 -7.43
C SER A 87 2.51 15.59 -7.55
N LEU A 88 2.00 16.23 -6.50
CA LEU A 88 1.85 17.67 -6.47
C LEU A 88 3.20 18.39 -6.65
N ILE A 89 4.26 17.92 -5.98
CA ILE A 89 5.62 18.46 -6.16
C ILE A 89 6.10 18.23 -7.59
N GLN A 90 5.89 17.03 -8.14
CA GLN A 90 6.32 16.69 -9.50
C GLN A 90 5.57 17.46 -10.58
N SER A 91 4.32 17.88 -10.33
CA SER A 91 3.55 18.72 -11.26
C SER A 91 4.22 20.05 -11.62
N LYS A 92 5.16 20.51 -10.78
CA LYS A 92 5.94 21.74 -11.00
C LYS A 92 7.38 21.48 -11.44
N ASN A 93 7.94 20.30 -11.12
CA ASN A 93 9.38 20.04 -11.25
C ASN A 93 9.73 19.00 -12.32
N SER A 94 8.81 18.09 -12.64
CA SER A 94 9.08 17.00 -13.56
C SER A 94 9.03 17.46 -15.02
N LYS A 95 9.89 16.86 -15.85
CA LYS A 95 9.89 17.01 -17.32
C LYS A 95 9.20 15.84 -18.03
N ILE A 96 8.75 14.83 -17.27
CA ILE A 96 8.10 13.64 -17.83
C ILE A 96 6.68 14.02 -18.25
N ASN A 97 6.26 13.56 -19.43
CA ASN A 97 4.88 13.74 -19.91
C ASN A 97 3.93 12.80 -19.15
N PHE A 98 3.47 13.26 -17.99
CA PHE A 98 2.56 12.57 -17.10
C PHE A 98 1.65 13.58 -16.41
N ASP A 99 0.36 13.28 -16.27
CA ASP A 99 -0.58 14.15 -15.57
C ASP A 99 -0.46 14.00 -14.04
N TYR A 100 0.56 14.66 -13.50
CA TYR A 100 0.83 14.67 -12.07
C TYR A 100 -0.29 15.32 -11.24
N LEU A 101 -1.02 16.30 -11.80
CA LEU A 101 -2.07 16.97 -11.03
C LEU A 101 -3.29 16.05 -10.89
N ASP A 102 -3.71 15.42 -11.98
CA ASP A 102 -4.83 14.46 -11.95
C ASP A 102 -4.49 13.25 -11.05
N TYR A 103 -3.30 12.68 -11.22
CA TYR A 103 -2.84 11.58 -10.38
C TYR A 103 -2.78 11.98 -8.90
N GLY A 104 -2.24 13.15 -8.58
CA GLY A 104 -2.18 13.67 -7.21
C GLY A 104 -3.58 13.83 -6.59
N CYS A 105 -4.54 14.35 -7.35
CA CYS A 105 -5.94 14.49 -6.93
C CYS A 105 -6.62 13.13 -6.72
N ALA A 106 -6.39 12.17 -7.62
CA ALA A 106 -6.95 10.82 -7.51
C ALA A 106 -6.41 10.08 -6.28
N ARG A 107 -5.11 10.18 -5.98
CA ARG A 107 -4.50 9.61 -4.76
C ARG A 107 -5.02 10.30 -3.50
N TYR A 108 -5.17 11.63 -3.50
CA TYR A 108 -5.72 12.34 -2.34
C TYR A 108 -7.18 11.98 -2.05
N THR A 109 -7.97 11.80 -3.09
CA THR A 109 -9.38 11.39 -2.97
C THR A 109 -9.49 10.02 -2.30
N GLU A 110 -8.65 9.07 -2.71
CA GLU A 110 -8.61 7.74 -2.11
C GLU A 110 -8.10 7.76 -0.66
N PHE A 111 -7.10 8.61 -0.35
CA PHE A 111 -6.69 8.86 1.02
C PHE A 111 -7.87 9.28 1.90
N LYS A 112 -8.67 10.28 1.46
CA LYS A 112 -9.85 10.74 2.21
C LYS A 112 -10.89 9.63 2.38
N ARG A 113 -11.15 8.85 1.34
CA ARG A 113 -12.09 7.72 1.39
C ARG A 113 -11.66 6.69 2.45
N ARG A 114 -10.40 6.25 2.40
CA ARG A 114 -9.85 5.28 3.36
C ARG A 114 -9.80 5.82 4.78
N LYS A 115 -9.41 7.08 4.95
CA LYS A 115 -9.43 7.76 6.26
C LYS A 115 -10.81 7.73 6.89
N SER A 116 -11.86 8.00 6.11
CA SER A 116 -13.24 7.93 6.61
C SER A 116 -13.63 6.53 7.09
N ILE A 117 -13.22 5.49 6.35
CA ILE A 117 -13.51 4.10 6.70
C ILE A 117 -12.79 3.72 8.00
N ILE A 118 -11.48 4.00 8.07
CA ILE A 118 -10.66 3.62 9.23
C ILE A 118 -11.07 4.37 10.49
N ILE A 119 -11.33 5.68 10.40
CA ILE A 119 -11.76 6.46 11.57
C ILE A 119 -13.13 6.02 12.08
N SER A 120 -14.03 5.58 11.20
CA SER A 120 -15.35 5.08 11.62
C SER A 120 -15.30 3.76 12.41
N GLN A 121 -14.14 3.11 12.46
CA GLN A 121 -13.92 1.82 13.15
C GLN A 121 -13.15 1.97 14.47
N LEU A 122 -12.79 3.20 14.86
CA LEU A 122 -12.16 3.55 16.13
C LEU A 122 -13.22 3.99 17.15
#